data_AF-A0A8J3HBL2-F1
#
_entry.id   AF-A0A8J3HBL2-F1
#
_cell.length_a   1.000
_cell.length_b   1.000
_cell.length_c   1.000
_cell.angle_alpha   90.00
_cell.angle_beta   90.00
_cell.angle_gamma   90.00
#
_symmetry.space_group_name_H-M   'P 1'
#
loop_
_entity.id
_entity.type
_entity.pdbx_description
1 polymer ?
#
loop_
_entity_poly.entity_id
_entity_poly.type
_entity_poly.pdbx_seq_one_letter_code
_entity_poly.pdbx_strand_id
1 'polypeptide(L)'
;MTLRRQLRQGGMAALVAVPLLTSPARAGEVWLCLTETRGDGHEVARLPAGPDGAFALSFIHSVSRTPVTDTYHVVDGQIIQTSEVFQAHGAGLPSIANDMEATGWRHEEGKFIIELDRPTGPIPLRIQAQFKNTLHTADTDLPLARLGYNALTLAPCDEERPY
;
A
#
# COMPACT_ATOMS: atom_id res chain seq x y z
N MET A 1 -84.84 -0.98 5.85
CA MET A 1 -83.60 -0.69 6.62
C MET A 1 -82.75 -1.95 6.64
N THR A 2 -81.45 -2.05 6.32
CA THR A 2 -80.50 -1.25 5.54
C THR A 2 -79.35 -2.24 5.22
N LEU A 3 -79.07 -2.43 3.93
CA LEU A 3 -77.82 -2.83 3.27
C LEU A 3 -76.84 -3.82 3.97
N ARG A 4 -76.74 -5.06 3.45
CA ARG A 4 -75.61 -5.98 3.70
C ARG A 4 -74.39 -5.57 2.86
N ARG A 5 -73.25 -5.49 3.55
CA ARG A 5 -71.94 -4.99 3.17
C ARG A 5 -71.27 -5.87 2.11
N GLN A 6 -70.87 -5.30 0.98
CA GLN A 6 -69.99 -5.96 -0.01
C GLN A 6 -68.54 -5.97 0.51
N LEU A 7 -67.88 -7.12 0.44
CA LEU A 7 -66.43 -7.26 0.60
C LEU A 7 -65.82 -7.54 -0.77
N ARG A 8 -65.16 -6.53 -1.34
CA ARG A 8 -64.26 -6.64 -2.49
C ARG A 8 -62.94 -7.19 -1.97
N GLN A 9 -62.51 -8.36 -2.44
CA GLN A 9 -61.13 -8.81 -2.27
C GLN A 9 -60.36 -8.50 -3.56
N GLY A 10 -59.49 -7.50 -3.49
CA GLY A 10 -58.52 -7.19 -4.54
C GLY A 10 -57.32 -8.13 -4.44
N GLY A 11 -56.93 -8.73 -5.55
CA GLY A 11 -55.74 -9.58 -5.64
C GLY A 11 -54.46 -8.75 -5.53
N MET A 12 -53.56 -9.17 -4.64
CA MET A 12 -52.17 -8.67 -4.59
C MET A 12 -51.35 -9.36 -5.68
N ALA A 13 -50.80 -8.59 -6.61
CA ALA A 13 -49.72 -9.02 -7.48
C ALA A 13 -48.41 -8.99 -6.67
N ALA A 14 -47.75 -10.13 -6.53
CA ALA A 14 -46.44 -10.23 -5.89
C ALA A 14 -45.33 -9.87 -6.90
N LEU A 15 -44.65 -8.74 -6.66
CA LEU A 15 -43.42 -8.37 -7.35
C LEU A 15 -42.26 -9.16 -6.74
N VAL A 16 -41.66 -10.05 -7.52
CA VAL A 16 -40.42 -10.77 -7.15
C VAL A 16 -39.25 -9.80 -7.35
N ALA A 17 -38.66 -9.34 -6.25
CA ALA A 17 -37.42 -8.58 -6.26
C ALA A 17 -36.25 -9.54 -6.54
N VAL A 18 -35.59 -9.38 -7.69
CA VAL A 18 -34.34 -10.09 -7.99
C VAL A 18 -33.20 -9.33 -7.31
N PRO A 19 -32.47 -9.94 -6.37
CA PRO A 19 -31.32 -9.27 -5.75
C PRO A 19 -30.20 -9.15 -6.77
N LEU A 20 -29.82 -7.92 -7.10
CA LEU A 20 -28.59 -7.62 -7.83
C LEU A 20 -27.41 -8.04 -6.95
N LEU A 21 -26.81 -9.20 -7.27
CA LEU A 21 -25.55 -9.64 -6.70
C LEU A 21 -24.44 -8.70 -7.21
N THR A 22 -24.17 -7.63 -6.48
CA THR A 22 -22.94 -6.86 -6.64
C THR A 22 -21.77 -7.76 -6.26
N SER A 23 -21.09 -8.32 -7.26
CA SER A 23 -19.83 -9.02 -7.02
C SER A 23 -18.82 -7.99 -6.51
N PRO A 24 -18.13 -8.22 -5.38
CA PRO A 24 -16.99 -7.38 -5.04
C PRO A 24 -15.99 -7.52 -6.18
N ALA A 25 -15.58 -6.41 -6.78
CA ALA A 25 -14.44 -6.41 -7.67
C ALA A 25 -13.29 -7.05 -6.89
N ARG A 26 -12.80 -8.21 -7.36
CA ARG A 26 -11.50 -8.67 -6.88
C ARG A 26 -10.53 -7.59 -7.31
N ALA A 27 -9.96 -6.87 -6.35
CA ALA A 27 -8.77 -6.08 -6.61
C ALA A 27 -7.79 -6.99 -7.36
N GLY A 28 -7.37 -6.56 -8.55
CA GLY A 28 -6.40 -7.31 -9.35
C GLY A 28 -5.16 -7.58 -8.50
N GLU A 29 -4.49 -8.71 -8.76
CA GLU A 29 -3.24 -9.03 -8.08
C GLU A 29 -2.19 -7.98 -8.49
N VAL A 30 -1.80 -7.12 -7.54
CA VAL A 30 -0.80 -6.08 -7.77
C VAL A 30 0.58 -6.72 -7.67
N TRP A 31 1.41 -6.50 -8.68
CA TRP A 31 2.80 -6.94 -8.69
C TRP A 31 3.75 -5.76 -8.52
N LEU A 32 4.80 -5.97 -7.73
CA LEU A 32 5.88 -5.03 -7.49
C LEU A 32 7.13 -5.51 -8.21
N CYS A 33 7.77 -4.61 -8.96
CA CYS A 33 8.96 -4.86 -9.74
C CYS A 33 10.13 -4.06 -9.18
N LEU A 34 11.26 -4.73 -8.97
CA LEU A 34 12.55 -4.12 -8.68
C LEU A 34 13.38 -4.13 -9.96
N THR A 35 13.84 -2.96 -10.39
CA THR A 35 14.69 -2.80 -11.58
C THR A 35 16.02 -2.16 -11.22
N GLU A 36 17.06 -2.40 -12.02
CA GLU A 36 18.34 -1.72 -11.84
C GLU A 36 18.19 -0.20 -12.09
N THR A 37 18.49 0.63 -11.08
CA THR A 37 18.39 2.10 -11.23
C THR A 37 19.49 2.67 -12.13
N ARG A 38 20.70 2.10 -12.05
CA ARG A 38 21.89 2.57 -12.75
C ARG A 38 22.34 1.50 -13.74
N GLY A 39 21.58 1.34 -14.82
CA GLY A 39 21.81 0.32 -15.83
C GLY A 39 20.84 0.46 -16.98
N ASP A 40 20.53 -0.66 -17.64
CA ASP A 40 19.53 -0.75 -18.71
C ASP A 40 18.09 -0.87 -18.18
N GLY A 41 17.92 -0.90 -16.85
CA GLY A 41 16.61 -1.02 -16.21
C GLY A 41 16.09 -2.47 -16.17
N HIS A 42 16.97 -3.46 -16.27
CA HIS A 42 16.60 -4.87 -16.15
C HIS A 42 15.84 -5.17 -14.86
N GLU A 43 14.82 -6.03 -14.96
CA GLU A 43 14.04 -6.52 -13.82
C GLU A 43 14.88 -7.50 -13.00
N VAL A 44 15.12 -7.16 -11.74
CA VAL A 44 15.90 -7.95 -10.79
C VAL A 44 15.02 -8.89 -10.00
N ALA A 45 13.81 -8.44 -9.63
CA ALA A 45 12.84 -9.25 -8.91
C ALA A 45 11.42 -8.75 -9.15
N ARG A 46 10.48 -9.69 -9.07
CA ARG A 46 9.04 -9.44 -9.14
C ARG A 46 8.37 -10.17 -7.98
N LEU A 47 7.57 -9.45 -7.21
CA LEU A 47 6.91 -9.96 -6.01
C LEU A 47 5.45 -9.53 -5.99
N PRO A 48 4.52 -10.39 -5.53
CA PRO A 48 3.15 -9.94 -5.30
C PRO A 48 3.17 -8.93 -4.15
N ALA A 49 2.40 -7.86 -4.30
CA ALA A 49 2.05 -7.03 -3.15
C ALA A 49 1.12 -7.83 -2.22
N GLY A 50 0.94 -7.33 -1.00
CA GLY A 50 -0.08 -7.84 -0.09
C GLY A 50 -1.51 -7.50 -0.53
N PRO A 51 -2.51 -7.93 0.26
CA PRO A 51 -3.89 -7.56 0.06
C PRO A 51 -4.05 -6.05 -0.18
N ASP A 52 -4.91 -5.69 -1.13
CA ASP A 52 -5.18 -4.29 -1.50
C ASP A 52 -3.91 -3.50 -1.89
N GLY A 53 -2.92 -4.18 -2.48
CA GLY A 53 -1.68 -3.57 -2.95
C GLY A 53 -0.72 -3.15 -1.84
N ALA A 54 -0.89 -3.67 -0.62
CA ALA A 54 -0.11 -3.26 0.55
C ALA A 54 1.34 -3.78 0.51
N PHE A 55 2.31 -2.94 0.89
CA PHE A 55 3.68 -3.37 1.14
C PHE A 55 4.39 -2.39 2.10
N ALA A 56 5.55 -2.78 2.61
CA ALA A 56 6.36 -1.89 3.44
C ALA A 56 7.85 -1.96 3.09
N LEU A 57 8.57 -0.87 3.36
CA LEU A 57 10.02 -0.81 3.31
C LEU A 57 10.53 -0.53 4.73
N SER A 58 11.51 -1.31 5.20
CA SER A 58 12.20 -1.00 6.45
C SER A 58 13.70 -0.84 6.26
N PHE A 59 14.31 -0.02 7.10
CA PHE A 59 15.75 0.21 7.10
C PHE A 59 16.24 0.76 8.45
N ILE A 60 17.54 0.67 8.69
CA ILE A 60 18.22 1.35 9.80
C ILE A 60 18.63 2.74 9.32
N HIS A 61 18.11 3.78 9.97
CA HIS A 61 18.43 5.15 9.62
C HIS A 61 19.89 5.48 9.96
N SER A 62 20.62 6.04 9.00
CA SER A 62 22.09 6.15 9.10
C SER A 62 22.60 7.04 10.23
N VAL A 63 21.83 8.08 10.60
CA VAL A 63 22.21 9.04 11.64
C VAL A 63 21.76 8.56 13.01
N SER A 64 20.46 8.30 13.18
CA SER A 64 19.91 7.88 14.48
C SER A 64 20.24 6.43 14.82
N ARG A 65 20.61 5.61 13.83
CA ARG A 65 20.86 4.15 13.96
C ARG A 65 19.66 3.39 14.51
N THR A 66 18.46 3.95 14.36
CA THR A 66 17.19 3.33 14.74
C THR A 66 16.47 2.78 13.52
N PRO A 67 15.62 1.75 13.67
CA PRO A 67 14.74 1.32 12.60
C PRO A 67 13.75 2.41 12.16
N VAL A 68 13.45 2.41 10.88
CA VAL A 68 12.35 3.14 10.24
C VAL A 68 11.58 2.14 9.39
N THR A 69 10.25 2.25 9.39
CA THR A 69 9.37 1.48 8.52
C THR A 69 8.39 2.41 7.83
N ASP A 70 8.42 2.39 6.50
CA ASP A 70 7.48 3.07 5.63
C ASP A 70 6.45 2.07 5.10
N THR A 71 5.17 2.40 5.18
CA THR A 71 4.07 1.55 4.68
C THR A 71 3.38 2.21 3.50
N TYR A 72 3.01 1.40 2.52
CA TYR A 72 2.50 1.83 1.23
C TYR A 72 1.32 0.99 0.77
N HIS A 73 0.53 1.57 -0.13
CA HIS A 73 -0.45 0.87 -0.95
C HIS A 73 -0.26 1.25 -2.42
N VAL A 74 -0.60 0.33 -3.32
CA VAL A 74 -0.74 0.66 -4.74
C VAL A 74 -2.22 0.88 -5.06
N VAL A 75 -2.53 2.09 -5.54
CA VAL A 75 -3.89 2.49 -5.93
C VAL A 75 -3.83 3.03 -7.35
N ASP A 76 -4.62 2.47 -8.26
CA ASP A 76 -4.67 2.87 -9.67
C ASP A 76 -3.28 2.97 -10.35
N GLY A 77 -2.39 2.02 -10.02
CA GLY A 77 -1.02 1.96 -10.55
C GLY A 77 -0.04 2.96 -9.93
N GLN A 78 -0.45 3.72 -8.91
CA GLN A 78 0.40 4.66 -8.19
C GLN A 78 0.73 4.13 -6.79
N ILE A 79 1.96 4.35 -6.34
CA ILE A 79 2.35 4.03 -4.96
C ILE A 79 1.95 5.21 -4.07
N ILE A 80 1.17 4.95 -3.02
CA ILE A 80 0.81 5.92 -2.00
C ILE A 80 1.46 5.50 -0.68
N GLN A 81 2.25 6.39 -0.06
CA GLN A 81 2.75 6.17 1.28
C GLN A 81 1.67 6.53 2.30
N THR A 82 1.34 5.59 3.16
CA THR A 82 0.25 5.73 4.14
C THR A 82 0.74 5.89 5.56
N SER A 83 1.94 5.43 5.88
CA SER A 83 2.55 5.72 7.17
C SER A 83 4.08 5.62 7.18
N GLU A 84 4.65 6.23 8.20
CA GLU A 84 6.07 6.15 8.55
C GLU A 84 6.20 5.98 10.07
N VAL A 85 6.97 4.99 10.51
CA VAL A 85 7.21 4.65 11.91
C VAL A 85 8.70 4.75 12.23
N PHE A 86 9.07 5.55 13.24
CA PHE A 86 10.48 5.76 13.64
C PHE A 86 10.60 6.09 15.14
N GLN A 87 11.82 6.04 15.69
CA GLN A 87 12.05 6.18 17.14
C GLN A 87 12.79 7.45 17.57
N ALA A 88 13.43 8.15 16.63
CA ALA A 88 14.27 9.29 16.94
C ALA A 88 14.15 10.36 15.86
N HIS A 89 14.11 11.62 16.28
CA HIS A 89 14.18 12.75 15.36
C HIS A 89 15.56 12.79 14.67
N GLY A 90 15.59 13.22 13.42
CA GLY A 90 16.80 13.34 12.63
C GLY A 90 16.53 14.15 11.36
N ALA A 91 17.59 14.56 10.66
CA ALA A 91 17.45 15.25 9.38
C ALA A 91 16.69 14.35 8.38
N GLY A 92 15.58 14.85 7.82
CA GLY A 92 14.77 14.14 6.84
C GLY A 92 13.67 13.24 7.41
N LEU A 93 13.51 13.16 8.74
CA LEU A 93 12.34 12.54 9.37
C LEU A 93 11.37 13.63 9.81
N PRO A 94 10.05 13.47 9.63
CA PRO A 94 9.11 14.53 9.95
C PRO A 94 9.17 14.81 11.47
N SER A 95 9.26 16.08 11.84
CA SER A 95 9.46 16.48 13.24
C SER A 95 8.21 17.07 13.90
N ILE A 96 7.19 17.43 13.10
CA ILE A 96 5.92 18.02 13.53
C ILE A 96 4.77 17.65 12.56
N ALA A 97 3.52 17.72 13.03
CA ALA A 97 2.34 17.67 12.16
C ALA A 97 2.31 18.86 11.18
N ASN A 98 1.82 18.64 9.95
CA ASN A 98 1.85 19.55 8.79
C ASN A 98 3.20 19.69 8.06
N ASP A 99 4.20 18.88 8.42
CA ASP A 99 5.36 18.63 7.57
C ASP A 99 5.11 17.38 6.73
N MET A 100 5.65 17.34 5.49
CA MET A 100 5.67 16.15 4.63
C MET A 100 4.32 15.49 4.28
N GLU A 101 3.22 16.26 4.20
CA GLU A 101 1.86 15.77 3.87
C GLU A 101 1.24 14.82 4.92
N ALA A 102 1.63 14.96 6.19
CA ALA A 102 1.04 14.21 7.29
C ALA A 102 -0.45 14.51 7.51
N THR A 103 -1.28 13.46 7.56
CA THR A 103 -2.72 13.51 7.87
C THR A 103 -3.00 13.19 9.34
N GLY A 104 -2.06 12.54 10.02
CA GLY A 104 -2.17 12.16 11.43
C GLY A 104 -0.81 11.97 12.08
N TRP A 105 -0.77 12.08 13.41
CA TRP A 105 0.45 11.92 14.19
C TRP A 105 0.14 11.30 15.55
N ARG A 106 0.90 10.28 15.94
CA ARG A 106 0.81 9.66 17.25
C ARG A 106 2.18 9.24 17.77
N HIS A 107 2.29 9.11 19.08
CA HIS A 107 3.45 8.58 19.75
C HIS A 107 3.00 7.45 20.68
N GLU A 108 3.44 6.23 20.39
CA GLU A 108 3.05 5.02 21.11
C GLU A 108 4.30 4.18 21.37
N GLU A 109 4.48 3.71 22.60
CA GLU A 109 5.57 2.79 22.97
C GLU A 109 6.99 3.26 22.55
N GLY A 110 7.25 4.57 22.62
CA GLY A 110 8.56 5.13 22.23
C GLY A 110 8.76 5.26 20.71
N LYS A 111 7.71 5.10 19.90
CA LYS A 111 7.72 5.25 18.44
C LYS A 111 6.84 6.41 18.02
N PHE A 112 7.37 7.25 17.15
CA PHE A 112 6.61 8.20 16.37
C PHE A 112 5.97 7.46 15.21
N ILE A 113 4.68 7.72 15.00
CA ILE A 113 3.93 7.16 13.89
C ILE A 113 3.21 8.30 13.20
N ILE A 114 3.47 8.42 11.91
CA ILE A 114 2.93 9.47 11.07
C ILE A 114 2.04 8.81 10.03
N GLU A 115 0.82 9.32 9.93
CA GLU A 115 -0.12 8.92 8.89
C GLU A 115 0.00 9.90 7.73
N LEU A 116 -0.03 9.35 6.52
CA LEU A 116 0.26 10.06 5.29
C LEU A 116 -0.80 9.69 4.26
N ASP A 117 -0.98 10.56 3.27
CA ASP A 117 -1.65 10.24 2.01
C ASP A 117 -0.81 10.85 0.89
N ARG A 118 0.41 10.31 0.74
CA ARG A 118 1.45 10.91 -0.10
C ARG A 118 1.69 10.07 -1.35
N PRO A 119 1.28 10.56 -2.54
CA PRO A 119 1.66 9.94 -3.80
C PRO A 119 3.17 9.91 -3.93
N THR A 120 3.70 8.74 -4.23
CA THR A 120 5.12 8.50 -4.42
C THR A 120 5.31 7.92 -5.82
N GLY A 121 6.29 8.44 -6.57
CA GLY A 121 6.69 7.85 -7.84
C GLY A 121 7.39 6.49 -7.63
N PRO A 122 8.01 5.93 -8.69
CA PRO A 122 8.96 4.84 -8.52
C PRO A 122 9.96 5.20 -7.41
N ILE A 123 10.16 4.30 -6.45
CA ILE A 123 10.96 4.56 -5.26
C ILE A 123 12.42 4.19 -5.58
N PRO A 124 13.35 5.16 -5.67
CA PRO A 124 14.76 4.86 -5.79
C PRO A 124 15.32 4.40 -4.45
N LEU A 125 15.85 3.19 -4.42
CA LEU A 125 16.40 2.52 -3.25
C LEU A 125 17.92 2.51 -3.34
N ARG A 126 18.59 3.10 -2.35
CA ARG A 126 20.03 2.94 -2.18
C ARG A 126 20.28 1.82 -1.18
N ILE A 127 20.95 0.76 -1.65
CA ILE A 127 21.12 -0.47 -0.88
C ILE A 127 22.52 -0.50 -0.31
N GLN A 128 22.61 -0.64 1.01
CA GLN A 128 23.84 -0.96 1.73
C GLN A 128 23.51 -1.97 2.81
N ALA A 129 24.27 -3.06 2.89
CA ALA A 129 24.01 -4.16 3.83
C ALA A 129 23.86 -3.69 5.28
N GLN A 130 24.64 -2.68 5.70
CA GLN A 130 24.61 -2.10 7.04
C GLN A 130 23.27 -1.44 7.41
N PHE A 131 22.49 -0.97 6.42
CA PHE A 131 21.19 -0.34 6.65
C PHE A 131 20.03 -1.33 6.59
N LYS A 132 20.30 -2.62 6.29
CA LYS A 132 19.30 -3.70 6.34
C LYS A 132 18.00 -3.38 5.59
N ASN A 133 18.09 -2.66 4.46
CA ASN A 133 16.92 -2.34 3.64
C ASN A 133 16.15 -3.62 3.29
N THR A 134 14.88 -3.69 3.66
CA THR A 134 14.04 -4.87 3.49
C THR A 134 12.71 -4.46 2.88
N LEU A 135 12.30 -5.13 1.81
CA LEU A 135 10.96 -5.05 1.24
C LEU A 135 10.10 -6.12 1.90
N HIS A 136 8.96 -5.71 2.43
CA HIS A 136 7.98 -6.54 3.11
C HIS A 136 6.72 -6.62 2.26
N THR A 137 6.29 -7.83 1.91
CA THR A 137 4.97 -8.10 1.32
C THR A 137 4.23 -9.11 2.21
N ALA A 138 3.00 -9.47 1.86
CA ALA A 138 2.25 -10.46 2.65
C ALA A 138 2.95 -11.82 2.71
N ASP A 139 3.69 -12.18 1.66
CA ASP A 139 4.27 -13.51 1.50
C ASP A 139 5.76 -13.58 1.88
N THR A 140 6.46 -12.44 1.92
CA THR A 140 7.91 -12.48 2.11
C THR A 140 8.52 -11.18 2.65
N ASP A 141 9.63 -11.38 3.36
CA ASP A 141 10.59 -10.35 3.71
C ASP A 141 11.86 -10.53 2.86
N LEU A 142 12.10 -9.57 1.97
CA LEU A 142 13.25 -9.53 1.06
C LEU A 142 14.25 -8.44 1.48
N PRO A 143 15.31 -8.78 2.25
CA PRO A 143 16.49 -7.96 2.43
C PRO A 143 17.14 -7.70 1.07
N LEU A 144 17.12 -6.45 0.64
CA LEU A 144 17.51 -6.05 -0.71
C LEU A 144 19.00 -6.25 -0.97
N ALA A 145 19.82 -6.22 0.08
CA ALA A 145 21.25 -6.53 -0.01
C ALA A 145 21.53 -7.95 -0.50
N ARG A 146 20.58 -8.90 -0.37
CA ARG A 146 20.72 -10.27 -0.90
C ARG A 146 20.71 -10.31 -2.43
N LEU A 147 20.21 -9.27 -3.09
CA LEU A 147 20.11 -9.20 -4.55
C LEU A 147 21.45 -8.83 -5.21
N GLY A 148 22.42 -8.30 -4.46
CA GLY A 148 23.75 -7.95 -5.00
C GLY A 148 23.81 -6.60 -5.73
N TYR A 149 22.76 -5.77 -5.65
CA TYR A 149 22.71 -4.45 -6.27
C TYR A 149 22.91 -3.34 -5.23
N ASN A 150 23.54 -2.24 -5.65
CA ASN A 150 23.74 -1.05 -4.81
C ASN A 150 22.63 0.01 -4.97
N ALA A 151 21.86 -0.07 -6.07
CA ALA A 151 20.73 0.81 -6.33
C ALA A 151 19.66 0.07 -7.14
N LEU A 152 18.43 0.08 -6.63
CA LEU A 152 17.26 -0.49 -7.31
C LEU A 152 16.12 0.52 -7.32
N THR A 153 15.25 0.44 -8.32
CA THR A 153 14.02 1.22 -8.37
C THR A 153 12.86 0.27 -8.14
N LEU A 154 12.00 0.58 -7.17
CA LEU A 154 10.77 -0.15 -6.90
C LEU A 154 9.59 0.57 -7.54
N ALA A 155 8.77 -0.14 -8.30
CA ALA A 155 7.54 0.37 -8.89
C ALA A 155 6.49 -0.74 -8.95
N PRO A 156 5.20 -0.42 -9.13
CA PRO A 156 4.25 -1.39 -9.67
C PRO A 156 4.76 -1.89 -11.01
N CYS A 157 4.59 -3.18 -11.29
CA CYS A 157 4.98 -3.72 -12.58
C CYS A 157 4.09 -3.15 -13.69
N ASP A 158 4.70 -2.69 -14.78
CA ASP A 158 3.95 -2.34 -16.00
C ASP A 158 3.31 -3.62 -16.56
N GLU A 159 1.99 -3.63 -16.77
CA GLU A 159 1.32 -4.73 -17.49
C GLU A 159 1.77 -4.82 -18.97
N GLU A 160 2.34 -3.74 -19.52
CA GLU A 160 2.62 -3.54 -20.96
C GLU A 160 4.04 -3.88 -21.43
N ARG A 161 4.88 -4.57 -20.64
CA ARG A 161 6.15 -5.11 -21.16
C ARG A 161 6.03 -6.60 -21.52
N PRO A 162 5.53 -6.95 -22.72
CA PRO A 162 5.76 -8.29 -23.26
C PRO A 162 7.26 -8.42 -23.55
N TYR A 163 7.83 -9.54 -23.10
CA TYR A 163 9.18 -9.97 -23.43
C TYR A 163 9.40 -10.09 -24.93
#